data_AF-A0ABD5U4B3-F1
#
_entry.id   AF-A0ABD5U4B3-F1
#
_cell.length_a   1.000
_cell.length_b   1.000
_cell.length_c   1.000
_cell.angle_alpha   90.00
_cell.angle_beta   90.00
_cell.angle_gamma   90.00
#
_symmetry.space_group_name_H-M   'P 1'
#
loop_
_entity.id
_entity.type
_entity.pdbx_description
1 polymer ?
#
loop_
_entity_poly.entity_id
_entity_poly.type
_entity_poly.pdbx_seq_one_letter_code
_entity_poly.pdbx_strand_id
1 'polypeptide(L)'
;MSLPVNPEHPLPHELVAREYVPALGALVGASLARVDAVSLLLDESELTLDVDDAERAERTWEAVRDDFSPSADPPTTADDRAWYRAPLPDAAEALRALVDLTDGHVGRHFVQTLVLVRDEAAVLRAVPHHSRAAVDASLLERGNGALADRYACLVPWAEGVCWESADRRFAVEGGSLCRETLDGRRGTCWGLANLRYVDRGPDLLRLTWRPPAWPDGPLGRVLSATVGRLGEPPQSLPVPDEETCDAVATRLERFLAVYEPTTRASG
;
A
#
# COMPACT_ATOMS: atom_id res chain seq x y z
N MET A 1 24.37 -7.06 4.86
CA MET A 1 24.56 -6.38 3.57
C MET A 1 23.28 -5.60 3.32
N SER A 2 23.27 -4.29 3.59
CA SER A 2 22.04 -3.50 3.49
C SER A 2 21.67 -3.33 2.02
N LEU A 3 20.45 -3.73 1.65
CA LEU A 3 19.93 -3.51 0.30
C LEU A 3 19.91 -2.00 0.00
N PRO A 4 20.22 -1.58 -1.23
CA PRO A 4 20.09 -0.18 -1.62
C PRO A 4 18.62 0.25 -1.45
N VAL A 5 18.40 1.41 -0.84
CA VAL A 5 17.08 2.05 -0.77
C VAL A 5 16.56 2.20 -2.19
N ASN A 6 15.47 1.51 -2.53
CA ASN A 6 14.83 1.65 -3.82
C ASN A 6 14.36 3.12 -3.95
N PRO A 7 14.83 3.90 -4.95
CA PRO A 7 14.39 5.29 -5.14
C PRO A 7 12.88 5.42 -5.37
N GLU A 8 12.18 4.33 -5.70
CA GLU A 8 10.71 4.27 -5.80
C GLU A 8 9.99 4.16 -4.44
N HIS A 9 10.73 3.92 -3.36
CA HIS A 9 10.23 3.78 -1.98
C HIS A 9 10.91 4.82 -1.07
N PRO A 10 10.56 6.11 -1.20
CA PRO A 10 11.23 7.18 -0.46
C PRO A 10 10.96 7.15 1.05
N LEU A 11 9.98 6.36 1.50
CA LEU A 11 9.51 6.34 2.88
C LEU A 11 9.66 4.95 3.51
N PRO A 12 10.13 4.88 4.78
CA PRO A 12 10.58 3.65 5.42
C PRO A 12 9.47 2.66 5.81
N HIS A 13 8.21 3.07 5.87
CA HIS A 13 7.10 2.20 6.29
C HIS A 13 5.98 2.15 5.25
N GLU A 14 5.55 0.95 4.88
CA GLU A 14 4.47 0.71 3.94
C GLU A 14 3.15 0.45 4.68
N LEU A 15 2.05 0.96 4.13
CA LEU A 15 0.70 0.58 4.53
C LEU A 15 0.34 -0.78 3.93
N VAL A 16 0.02 -1.73 4.80
CA VAL A 16 -0.65 -2.98 4.43
C VAL A 16 -2.08 -2.90 4.92
N ALA A 17 -3.06 -3.02 4.02
CA ALA A 17 -4.47 -2.91 4.37
C ALA A 17 -5.33 -3.88 3.58
N ARG A 18 -6.35 -4.44 4.24
CA ARG A 18 -7.42 -5.18 3.56
C ARG A 18 -8.34 -4.24 2.77
N GLU A 19 -8.67 -3.11 3.38
CA GLU A 19 -9.53 -2.06 2.83
C GLU A 19 -8.68 -0.81 2.70
N TYR A 20 -8.09 -0.63 1.51
CA TYR A 20 -7.07 0.39 1.27
C TYR A 20 -7.59 1.81 1.52
N VAL A 21 -8.75 2.17 0.94
CA VAL A 21 -9.24 3.55 0.98
C VAL A 21 -9.61 4.01 2.40
N PRO A 22 -10.38 3.24 3.19
CA PRO A 22 -10.62 3.60 4.59
C PRO A 22 -9.32 3.71 5.42
N ALA A 23 -8.32 2.85 5.15
CA ALA A 23 -7.03 2.92 5.83
C ALA A 23 -6.21 4.15 5.41
N LEU A 24 -6.20 4.49 4.12
CA LEU A 24 -5.58 5.72 3.60
C LEU A 24 -6.23 6.96 4.21
N GLY A 25 -7.57 7.02 4.25
CA GLY A 25 -8.31 8.12 4.87
C GLY A 25 -7.96 8.30 6.35
N ALA A 26 -7.83 7.20 7.10
CA ALA A 26 -7.39 7.23 8.49
C ALA A 26 -5.94 7.77 8.64
N LEU A 27 -5.02 7.32 7.79
CA LEU A 27 -3.64 7.84 7.78
C LEU A 27 -3.56 9.32 7.42
N VAL A 28 -4.29 9.76 6.39
CA VAL A 28 -4.37 11.16 6.00
C VAL A 28 -4.90 11.98 7.17
N GLY A 29 -6.03 11.59 7.77
CA GLY A 29 -6.61 12.24 8.93
C GLY A 29 -5.65 12.38 10.11
N ALA A 30 -4.89 11.31 10.41
CA ALA A 30 -3.89 11.30 11.47
C ALA A 30 -2.67 12.21 11.18
N SER A 31 -2.39 12.46 9.89
CA SER A 31 -1.24 13.22 9.42
C SER A 31 -1.50 14.73 9.35
N LEU A 32 -2.74 15.16 9.11
CA LEU A 32 -3.10 16.56 8.82
C LEU A 32 -2.52 17.61 9.79
N ALA A 33 -2.44 17.29 11.08
CA ALA A 33 -1.90 18.21 12.10
C ALA A 33 -0.36 18.29 12.12
N ARG A 34 0.34 17.65 11.18
CA ARG A 34 1.81 17.50 11.14
C ARG A 34 2.41 17.80 9.78
N VAL A 35 1.60 18.27 8.85
CA VAL A 35 1.96 18.55 7.47
C VAL A 35 1.49 19.96 7.12
N ASP A 36 2.23 20.64 6.26
CA ASP A 36 1.98 22.03 5.87
C ASP A 36 1.40 22.14 4.45
N ALA A 37 1.52 21.09 3.64
CA ALA A 37 1.00 21.06 2.29
C ALA A 37 0.67 19.63 1.82
N VAL A 38 -0.12 19.58 0.75
CA VAL A 38 -0.31 18.39 -0.07
C VAL A 38 0.08 18.67 -1.51
N SER A 39 0.74 17.72 -2.15
CA SER A 39 0.97 17.69 -3.59
C SER A 39 0.25 16.49 -4.21
N LEU A 40 -0.47 16.73 -5.30
CA LEU A 40 -1.27 15.75 -6.01
C LEU A 40 -0.79 15.66 -7.45
N LEU A 41 -0.66 14.45 -7.96
CA LEU A 41 -0.54 14.19 -9.39
C LEU A 41 -1.90 13.71 -9.88
N LEU A 42 -2.52 14.51 -10.74
CA LEU A 42 -3.86 14.25 -11.24
C LEU A 42 -3.81 13.88 -12.73
N ASP A 43 -4.57 12.85 -13.10
CA ASP A 43 -4.74 12.42 -14.49
C ASP A 43 -6.12 12.83 -15.00
N GLU A 44 -6.25 14.09 -15.46
CA GLU A 44 -7.53 14.63 -15.93
C GLU A 44 -8.11 13.87 -17.13
N SER A 45 -7.31 13.07 -17.85
CA SER A 45 -7.82 12.24 -18.95
C SER A 45 -8.80 11.18 -18.47
N GLU A 46 -8.65 10.70 -17.23
CA GLU A 46 -9.53 9.73 -16.58
C GLU A 46 -10.95 10.27 -16.38
N LEU A 47 -11.10 11.60 -16.25
CA LEU A 47 -12.42 12.24 -16.09
C LEU A 47 -13.26 12.18 -17.37
N THR A 48 -12.64 11.97 -18.52
CA THR A 48 -13.32 11.96 -19.84
C THR A 48 -13.77 10.56 -20.27
N LEU A 49 -13.52 9.54 -19.44
CA LEU A 49 -13.91 8.17 -19.72
C LEU A 49 -15.42 7.96 -19.59
N ASP A 50 -16.00 7.20 -20.52
CA ASP A 50 -17.41 6.81 -20.48
C ASP A 50 -17.62 5.57 -19.58
N VAL A 51 -17.54 5.77 -18.26
CA VAL A 51 -17.69 4.73 -17.23
C VAL A 51 -18.48 5.26 -16.02
N ASP A 52 -19.13 4.35 -15.28
CA ASP A 52 -20.17 4.66 -14.27
C ASP A 52 -19.77 5.64 -13.16
N ASP A 53 -18.48 5.82 -12.83
CA ASP A 53 -18.01 6.71 -11.77
C ASP A 53 -17.27 7.98 -12.23
N ALA A 54 -17.18 8.21 -13.54
CA ALA A 54 -16.54 9.42 -14.10
C ALA A 54 -17.27 10.71 -13.68
N GLU A 55 -18.61 10.73 -13.72
CA GLU A 55 -19.43 11.89 -13.32
C GLU A 55 -19.24 12.26 -11.83
N ARG A 56 -19.01 11.27 -10.96
CA ARG A 56 -18.71 11.52 -9.55
C ARG A 56 -17.32 12.16 -9.41
N ALA A 57 -16.33 11.67 -10.15
CA ALA A 57 -14.98 12.20 -10.16
C ALA A 57 -14.94 13.64 -10.68
N GLU A 58 -15.59 13.92 -11.80
CA GLU A 58 -15.68 15.24 -12.41
C GLU A 58 -16.31 16.24 -11.43
N ARG A 59 -17.52 15.94 -10.90
CA ARG A 59 -18.20 16.84 -9.94
C ARG A 59 -17.39 17.06 -8.66
N THR A 60 -16.70 16.04 -8.17
CA THR A 60 -15.85 16.17 -6.97
C THR A 60 -14.67 17.08 -7.27
N TRP A 61 -14.00 16.90 -8.41
CA TRP A 61 -12.89 17.73 -8.82
C TRP A 61 -13.31 19.18 -9.03
N GLU A 62 -14.39 19.44 -9.78
CA GLU A 62 -14.92 20.79 -9.98
C GLU A 62 -15.22 21.51 -8.67
N ALA A 63 -15.74 20.80 -7.67
CA ALA A 63 -16.07 21.37 -6.37
C ALA A 63 -14.85 21.77 -5.52
N VAL A 64 -13.69 21.15 -5.74
CA VAL A 64 -12.49 21.34 -4.91
C VAL A 64 -11.30 21.94 -5.65
N ARG A 65 -11.37 22.03 -6.98
CA ARG A 65 -10.26 22.43 -7.85
C ARG A 65 -9.65 23.77 -7.45
N ASP A 66 -10.47 24.73 -7.07
CA ASP A 66 -10.02 26.09 -6.72
C ASP A 66 -9.18 26.14 -5.43
N ASP A 67 -9.22 25.08 -4.61
CA ASP A 67 -8.36 24.94 -3.43
C ASP A 67 -6.92 24.52 -3.80
N PHE A 68 -6.68 24.11 -5.05
CA PHE A 68 -5.39 23.62 -5.55
C PHE A 68 -4.82 24.51 -6.66
N SER A 69 -3.52 24.79 -6.57
CA SER A 69 -2.78 25.50 -7.60
C SER A 69 -1.86 24.55 -8.37
N PRO A 70 -1.68 24.71 -9.69
CA PRO A 70 -0.66 23.98 -10.43
C PRO A 70 0.73 24.16 -9.80
N SER A 71 1.48 23.07 -9.64
CA SER A 71 2.84 23.09 -9.09
C SER A 71 3.88 23.02 -10.20
N ALA A 72 4.81 23.97 -10.21
CA ALA A 72 5.97 23.96 -11.10
C ALA A 72 7.17 23.18 -10.52
N ASP A 73 7.12 22.83 -9.23
CA ASP A 73 8.16 22.09 -8.52
C ASP A 73 7.55 20.81 -7.92
N PRO A 74 7.41 19.75 -8.73
CA PRO A 74 6.81 18.50 -8.27
C PRO A 74 7.80 17.72 -7.38
N PRO A 75 7.30 16.96 -6.38
CA PRO A 75 8.15 16.15 -5.50
C PRO A 75 8.86 15.01 -6.22
N THR A 76 8.53 14.74 -7.49
CA THR A 76 9.25 13.83 -8.38
C THR A 76 9.21 14.35 -9.81
N THR A 77 10.30 14.17 -10.55
CA THR A 77 10.50 14.70 -11.90
C THR A 77 10.16 13.71 -13.02
N ALA A 78 9.63 12.53 -12.69
CA ALA A 78 9.51 11.41 -13.63
C ALA A 78 8.18 11.36 -14.41
N ASP A 79 7.26 12.29 -14.16
CA ASP A 79 5.91 12.28 -14.73
C ASP A 79 5.59 13.61 -15.41
N ASP A 80 5.09 13.57 -16.64
CA ASP A 80 4.73 14.73 -17.46
C ASP A 80 3.31 15.25 -17.19
N ARG A 81 2.53 14.55 -16.37
CA ARG A 81 1.20 14.99 -15.93
C ARG A 81 1.25 16.18 -14.97
N ALA A 82 0.10 16.85 -14.86
CA ALA A 82 -0.05 18.05 -14.07
C ALA A 82 -0.01 17.75 -12.57
N TRP A 83 0.95 18.36 -11.89
CA TRP A 83 1.00 18.40 -10.44
C TRP A 83 0.21 19.60 -9.91
N TYR A 84 -0.45 19.39 -8.80
CA TYR A 84 -1.21 20.38 -8.06
C TYR A 84 -0.74 20.43 -6.61
N ARG A 85 -0.80 21.60 -5.98
CA ARG A 85 -0.41 21.79 -4.58
C ARG A 85 -1.43 22.67 -3.87
N ALA A 86 -1.67 22.36 -2.60
CA ALA A 86 -2.49 23.18 -1.72
C ALA A 86 -1.88 23.27 -0.31
N PRO A 87 -2.01 24.40 0.39
CA PRO A 87 -1.61 24.54 1.77
C PRO A 87 -2.56 23.77 2.70
N LEU A 88 -2.02 23.22 3.79
CA LEU A 88 -2.75 22.61 4.88
C LEU A 88 -2.60 23.48 6.15
N PRO A 89 -3.64 23.59 7.00
CA PRO A 89 -4.86 22.77 7.01
C PRO A 89 -6.01 23.27 6.09
N ASP A 90 -5.84 24.39 5.40
CA ASP A 90 -6.94 25.05 4.66
C ASP A 90 -7.63 24.13 3.63
N ALA A 91 -6.86 23.32 2.90
CA ALA A 91 -7.39 22.36 1.91
C ALA A 91 -7.74 20.98 2.48
N ALA A 92 -7.88 20.82 3.81
CA ALA A 92 -8.07 19.51 4.43
C ALA A 92 -9.37 18.80 4.00
N GLU A 93 -10.49 19.52 3.87
CA GLU A 93 -11.76 18.91 3.44
C GLU A 93 -11.72 18.51 1.96
N ALA A 94 -11.16 19.37 1.11
CA ALA A 94 -10.92 19.07 -0.30
C ALA A 94 -10.05 17.82 -0.48
N LEU A 95 -8.97 17.71 0.30
CA LEU A 95 -8.12 16.53 0.32
C LEU A 95 -8.88 15.26 0.72
N ARG A 96 -9.73 15.31 1.76
CA ARG A 96 -10.54 14.15 2.15
C ARG A 96 -11.51 13.72 1.06
N ALA A 97 -12.17 14.67 0.39
CA ALA A 97 -13.05 14.37 -0.74
C ALA A 97 -12.30 13.64 -1.88
N LEU A 98 -11.07 14.07 -2.19
CA LEU A 98 -10.23 13.40 -3.19
C LEU A 98 -9.76 12.01 -2.73
N VAL A 99 -9.45 11.81 -1.45
CA VAL A 99 -9.15 10.47 -0.91
C VAL A 99 -10.36 9.55 -1.00
N ASP A 100 -11.56 10.02 -0.66
CA ASP A 100 -12.81 9.25 -0.75
C ASP A 100 -13.17 8.89 -2.19
N LEU A 101 -12.74 9.70 -3.16
CA LEU A 101 -12.90 9.39 -4.58
C LEU A 101 -12.12 8.13 -4.99
N THR A 102 -11.01 7.82 -4.32
CA THR A 102 -10.15 6.66 -4.65
C THR A 102 -10.81 5.30 -4.39
N ASP A 103 -12.00 5.27 -3.79
CA ASP A 103 -12.82 4.06 -3.70
C ASP A 103 -13.44 3.68 -5.06
N GLY A 104 -13.52 4.64 -5.99
CA GLY A 104 -13.95 4.44 -7.37
C GLY A 104 -12.85 3.91 -8.31
N HIS A 105 -13.28 3.36 -9.45
CA HIS A 105 -12.40 2.97 -10.54
C HIS A 105 -11.73 4.18 -11.19
N VAL A 106 -12.49 5.20 -11.60
CA VAL A 106 -11.93 6.43 -12.17
C VAL A 106 -11.16 7.18 -11.09
N GLY A 107 -11.72 7.32 -9.90
CA GLY A 107 -11.13 8.14 -8.84
C GLY A 107 -9.72 7.75 -8.42
N ARG A 108 -9.41 6.45 -8.35
CA ARG A 108 -8.06 5.97 -7.97
C ARG A 108 -7.00 6.16 -9.07
N HIS A 109 -7.43 6.28 -10.32
CA HIS A 109 -6.55 6.59 -11.46
C HIS A 109 -6.43 8.09 -11.67
N PHE A 110 -7.53 8.83 -11.49
CA PHE A 110 -7.56 10.29 -11.49
C PHE A 110 -6.64 10.86 -10.40
N VAL A 111 -6.80 10.45 -9.14
CA VAL A 111 -5.85 10.78 -8.06
C VAL A 111 -4.69 9.81 -8.13
N GLN A 112 -3.78 10.06 -9.07
CA GLN A 112 -2.75 9.11 -9.44
C GLN A 112 -1.67 8.98 -8.35
N THR A 113 -1.22 10.11 -7.79
CA THR A 113 -0.31 10.17 -6.63
C THR A 113 -0.71 11.28 -5.68
N LEU A 114 -0.61 11.01 -4.37
CA LEU A 114 -0.81 11.99 -3.29
C LEU A 114 0.42 12.00 -2.40
N VAL A 115 0.92 13.18 -2.06
CA VAL A 115 2.07 13.38 -1.17
C VAL A 115 1.71 14.41 -0.11
N LEU A 116 1.75 14.04 1.17
CA LEU A 116 1.70 15.00 2.26
C LEU A 116 3.11 15.42 2.64
N VAL A 117 3.30 16.72 2.85
CA VAL A 117 4.60 17.35 2.97
C VAL A 117 4.71 18.09 4.31
N ARG A 118 5.89 18.07 4.92
CA ARG A 118 6.27 18.94 6.05
C ARG A 118 7.66 19.46 5.77
N ASP A 119 7.84 20.79 5.81
CA ASP A 119 9.13 21.44 5.57
C ASP A 119 9.77 20.97 4.24
N GLU A 120 8.95 20.86 3.18
CA GLU A 120 9.29 20.29 1.86
C GLU A 120 9.69 18.81 1.83
N ALA A 121 9.69 18.11 2.96
CA ALA A 121 9.93 16.67 3.01
C ALA A 121 8.61 15.88 2.94
N ALA A 122 8.60 14.80 2.15
CA ALA A 122 7.48 13.87 2.11
C ALA A 122 7.32 13.16 3.47
N VAL A 123 6.10 13.18 4.00
CA VAL A 123 5.73 12.52 5.25
C VAL A 123 4.79 11.34 4.98
N LEU A 124 3.95 11.44 3.96
CA LEU A 124 3.12 10.36 3.44
C LEU A 124 3.14 10.42 1.92
N ARG A 125 3.25 9.26 1.26
CA ARG A 125 3.09 9.12 -0.19
C ARG A 125 2.13 7.99 -0.48
N ALA A 126 1.11 8.23 -1.30
CA ALA A 126 0.12 7.25 -1.71
C ALA A 126 -0.02 7.22 -3.24
N VAL A 127 -0.22 6.02 -3.78
CA VAL A 127 -0.46 5.72 -5.20
C VAL A 127 -1.74 4.87 -5.25
N PRO A 128 -2.93 5.49 -5.25
CA PRO A 128 -4.20 4.79 -5.02
C PRO A 128 -4.54 3.66 -6.00
N HIS A 129 -4.30 3.83 -7.30
CA HIS A 129 -4.52 2.76 -8.29
C HIS A 129 -3.61 1.52 -8.08
N HIS A 130 -2.53 1.65 -7.33
CA HIS A 130 -1.70 0.52 -6.89
C HIS A 130 -2.04 0.04 -5.47
N SER A 131 -3.03 0.66 -4.80
CA SER A 131 -3.38 0.40 -3.41
C SER A 131 -2.16 0.44 -2.49
N ARG A 132 -1.27 1.41 -2.73
CA ARG A 132 0.01 1.51 -2.06
C ARG A 132 0.17 2.86 -1.39
N ALA A 133 0.53 2.85 -0.10
CA ALA A 133 0.93 4.04 0.61
C ALA A 133 2.16 3.76 1.47
N ALA A 134 2.96 4.78 1.72
CA ALA A 134 4.10 4.72 2.61
C ALA A 134 4.19 5.99 3.45
N VAL A 135 4.78 5.89 4.64
CA VAL A 135 4.93 6.99 5.58
C VAL A 135 6.33 7.07 6.15
N ASP A 136 6.72 8.29 6.51
CA ASP A 136 7.92 8.56 7.29
C ASP A 136 7.86 7.89 8.68
N ALA A 137 9.02 7.58 9.25
CA ALA A 137 9.12 6.99 10.58
C ALA A 137 8.46 7.87 11.67
N SER A 138 8.43 9.19 11.49
CA SER A 138 7.77 10.11 12.43
C SER A 138 6.25 9.95 12.53
N LEU A 139 5.62 9.21 11.60
CA LEU A 139 4.20 8.88 11.66
C LEU A 139 3.88 7.48 12.16
N LEU A 140 4.88 6.62 12.43
CA LEU A 140 4.64 5.18 12.67
C LEU A 140 3.65 4.91 13.81
N GLU A 141 3.93 5.42 15.01
CA GLU A 141 3.10 5.17 16.21
C GLU A 141 1.67 5.70 16.01
N ARG A 142 1.56 6.94 15.53
CA ARG A 142 0.26 7.59 15.32
C ARG A 142 -0.53 6.93 14.20
N GLY A 143 0.13 6.58 13.10
CA GLY A 143 -0.47 5.91 11.96
C GLY A 143 -1.03 4.55 12.38
N ASN A 144 -0.25 3.73 13.08
CA ASN A 144 -0.76 2.47 13.64
C ASN A 144 -1.91 2.69 14.65
N GLY A 145 -1.84 3.74 15.47
CA GLY A 145 -2.96 4.13 16.33
C GLY A 145 -4.25 4.45 15.56
N ALA A 146 -4.14 5.13 14.42
CA ALA A 146 -5.28 5.45 13.55
C ALA A 146 -5.81 4.25 12.75
N LEU A 147 -5.03 3.17 12.65
CA LEU A 147 -5.39 1.92 11.98
C LEU A 147 -5.85 0.82 12.96
N ALA A 148 -5.82 1.08 14.26
CA ALA A 148 -5.96 0.06 15.31
C ALA A 148 -7.30 -0.71 15.30
N ASP A 149 -8.36 -0.13 14.72
CA ASP A 149 -9.68 -0.73 14.55
C ASP A 149 -9.89 -1.36 13.17
N ARG A 150 -8.85 -1.40 12.34
CA ARG A 150 -8.88 -1.87 10.95
C ARG A 150 -7.99 -3.08 10.75
N TYR A 151 -8.27 -3.82 9.68
CA TYR A 151 -7.34 -4.81 9.15
C TYR A 151 -6.26 -4.08 8.34
N ALA A 152 -5.43 -3.32 9.03
CA ALA A 152 -4.37 -2.52 8.43
C ALA A 152 -3.25 -2.23 9.43
N CYS A 153 -2.02 -2.12 8.93
CA CYS A 153 -0.88 -1.72 9.73
C CYS A 153 0.21 -1.07 8.86
N LEU A 154 1.12 -0.36 9.51
CA LEU A 154 2.35 0.15 8.91
C LEU A 154 3.50 -0.81 9.23
N VAL A 155 4.23 -1.23 8.20
CA VAL A 155 5.33 -2.20 8.30
C VAL A 155 6.62 -1.62 7.72
N PRO A 156 7.79 -1.90 8.31
CA PRO A 156 9.05 -1.41 7.76
C PRO A 156 9.36 -2.04 6.40
N TRP A 157 9.79 -1.22 5.45
CA TRP A 157 10.23 -1.64 4.12
C TRP A 157 11.66 -2.22 4.16
N ALA A 158 12.58 -1.53 4.85
CA ALA A 158 14.02 -1.85 4.82
C ALA A 158 14.43 -3.07 5.66
N GLU A 159 13.54 -3.59 6.51
CA GLU A 159 13.80 -4.73 7.41
C GLU A 159 13.28 -6.05 6.79
N GLY A 160 13.70 -6.31 5.55
CA GLY A 160 13.38 -7.54 4.83
C GLY A 160 14.19 -8.74 5.30
N VAL A 161 13.61 -9.93 5.18
CA VAL A 161 14.35 -11.20 5.29
C VAL A 161 14.41 -11.83 3.90
N CYS A 162 15.63 -12.06 3.40
CA CYS A 162 15.85 -12.64 2.07
C CYS A 162 16.68 -13.91 2.21
N TRP A 163 16.31 -14.95 1.48
CA TRP A 163 17.03 -16.22 1.48
C TRP A 163 16.95 -16.89 0.12
N GLU A 164 17.84 -17.85 -0.11
CA GLU A 164 17.86 -18.65 -1.32
C GLU A 164 17.56 -20.10 -0.96
N SER A 165 16.78 -20.76 -1.81
CA SER A 165 16.52 -22.19 -1.69
C SER A 165 16.31 -22.78 -3.07
N ALA A 166 17.06 -23.85 -3.37
CA ALA A 166 17.14 -24.45 -4.69
C ALA A 166 17.51 -23.41 -5.78
N ASP A 167 16.64 -23.20 -6.77
CA ASP A 167 16.83 -22.28 -7.89
C ASP A 167 16.04 -20.98 -7.75
N ARG A 168 15.65 -20.62 -6.51
CA ARG A 168 14.84 -19.44 -6.20
C ARG A 168 15.44 -18.59 -5.09
N ARG A 169 15.21 -17.29 -5.21
CA ARG A 169 15.33 -16.31 -4.14
C ARG A 169 13.95 -16.03 -3.59
N PHE A 170 13.85 -15.93 -2.27
CA PHE A 170 12.65 -15.53 -1.55
C PHE A 170 12.95 -14.30 -0.73
N ALA A 171 11.95 -13.46 -0.55
CA ALA A 171 12.04 -12.26 0.27
C ALA A 171 10.71 -12.01 0.99
N VAL A 172 10.77 -11.64 2.26
CA VAL A 172 9.65 -11.01 2.97
C VAL A 172 10.05 -9.56 3.19
N GLU A 173 9.45 -8.66 2.43
CA GLU A 173 9.77 -7.22 2.39
C GLU A 173 8.49 -6.40 2.43
N GLY A 174 8.47 -5.35 3.26
CA GLY A 174 7.27 -4.56 3.49
C GLY A 174 6.07 -5.44 3.84
N GLY A 175 5.00 -5.30 3.06
CA GLY A 175 3.77 -6.10 3.15
C GLY A 175 3.70 -7.31 2.25
N SER A 176 4.80 -7.77 1.67
CA SER A 176 4.81 -8.80 0.63
C SER A 176 5.76 -9.95 0.91
N LEU A 177 5.37 -11.14 0.45
CA LEU A 177 6.24 -12.30 0.26
C LEU A 177 6.52 -12.41 -1.24
N CYS A 178 7.78 -12.33 -1.64
CA CYS A 178 8.22 -12.42 -3.02
C CYS A 178 9.04 -13.70 -3.25
N ARG A 179 8.94 -14.23 -4.47
CA ARG A 179 9.72 -15.35 -4.98
C ARG A 179 10.21 -15.02 -6.38
N GLU A 180 11.49 -15.19 -6.61
CA GLU A 180 12.15 -14.90 -7.87
C GLU A 180 13.09 -16.03 -8.31
N THR A 181 13.35 -16.15 -9.61
CA THR A 181 14.48 -16.93 -10.11
C THR A 181 15.80 -16.29 -9.69
N LEU A 182 16.86 -17.07 -9.48
CA LEU A 182 18.17 -16.53 -9.07
C LEU A 182 18.77 -15.54 -10.10
N ASP A 183 18.36 -15.63 -11.36
CA ASP A 183 18.72 -14.70 -12.43
C ASP A 183 17.84 -13.44 -12.49
N GLY A 184 16.86 -13.30 -11.58
CA GLY A 184 15.93 -12.17 -11.46
C GLY A 184 14.89 -12.07 -12.59
N ARG A 185 14.86 -13.00 -13.55
CA ARG A 185 14.03 -12.86 -14.76
C ARG A 185 12.54 -13.13 -14.55
N ARG A 186 12.19 -13.88 -13.50
CA ARG A 186 10.79 -14.20 -13.18
C ARG A 186 10.56 -14.01 -11.70
N GLY A 187 9.65 -13.10 -11.36
CA GLY A 187 9.25 -12.79 -9.99
C GLY A 187 7.75 -12.98 -9.79
N THR A 188 7.36 -13.26 -8.56
CA THR A 188 5.96 -13.26 -8.11
C THR A 188 5.93 -12.77 -6.68
N CYS A 189 5.02 -11.86 -6.34
CA CYS A 189 4.83 -11.37 -4.98
C CYS A 189 3.38 -11.58 -4.53
N TRP A 190 3.20 -11.93 -3.27
CA TRP A 190 1.92 -12.14 -2.62
C TRP A 190 1.80 -11.22 -1.40
N GLY A 191 0.72 -10.43 -1.35
CA GLY A 191 0.46 -9.53 -0.23
C GLY A 191 0.12 -10.31 1.05
N LEU A 192 0.78 -9.95 2.15
CA LEU A 192 0.63 -10.57 3.47
C LEU A 192 -0.73 -10.28 4.12
N ALA A 193 -1.50 -9.32 3.60
CA ALA A 193 -2.85 -8.97 4.05
C ALA A 193 -3.83 -10.17 4.14
N ASN A 194 -3.56 -11.25 3.40
CA ASN A 194 -4.35 -12.48 3.39
C ASN A 194 -3.74 -13.63 4.21
N LEU A 195 -2.51 -13.48 4.73
CA LEU A 195 -1.89 -14.49 5.58
C LEU A 195 -2.68 -14.62 6.90
N ARG A 196 -2.81 -15.85 7.41
CA ARG A 196 -3.55 -16.15 8.65
C ARG A 196 -2.72 -16.85 9.69
N TYR A 197 -1.86 -17.75 9.25
CA TYR A 197 -1.12 -18.61 10.17
C TYR A 197 0.23 -18.95 9.56
N VAL A 198 1.20 -19.06 10.45
CA VAL A 198 2.59 -19.44 10.18
C VAL A 198 2.89 -20.59 11.12
N ASP A 199 3.32 -21.72 10.56
CA ASP A 199 3.74 -22.90 11.30
C ASP A 199 5.22 -23.16 11.06
N ARG A 200 5.99 -23.32 12.14
CA ARG A 200 7.41 -23.66 12.04
C ARG A 200 7.58 -25.17 11.89
N GLY A 201 8.36 -25.57 10.89
CA GLY A 201 8.94 -26.90 10.76
C GLY A 201 10.48 -26.83 10.72
N PRO A 202 11.18 -27.96 10.83
CA PRO A 202 12.64 -27.99 10.91
C PRO A 202 13.35 -27.51 9.63
N ASP A 203 12.75 -27.71 8.46
CA ASP A 203 13.29 -27.36 7.14
C ASP A 203 12.24 -26.70 6.22
N LEU A 204 11.07 -26.39 6.78
CA LEU A 204 9.91 -25.92 6.04
C LEU A 204 9.05 -25.03 6.92
N LEU A 205 8.69 -23.87 6.40
CA LEU A 205 7.71 -22.99 7.03
C LEU A 205 6.36 -23.17 6.33
N ARG A 206 5.29 -23.53 7.06
CA ARG A 206 3.95 -23.68 6.47
C ARG A 206 3.15 -22.40 6.64
N LEU A 207 2.41 -22.04 5.61
CA LEU A 207 1.62 -20.82 5.56
C LEU A 207 0.16 -21.17 5.28
N THR A 208 -0.75 -20.55 6.03
CA THR A 208 -2.19 -20.61 5.73
C THR A 208 -2.67 -19.25 5.28
N TRP A 209 -3.33 -19.21 4.13
CA TRP A 209 -3.85 -17.99 3.53
C TRP A 209 -5.37 -18.00 3.55
N ARG A 210 -5.99 -16.83 3.73
CA ARG A 210 -7.40 -16.65 3.48
C ARG A 210 -7.62 -16.66 1.96
N PRO A 211 -8.63 -17.39 1.45
CA PRO A 211 -9.04 -17.28 0.07
C PRO A 211 -9.42 -15.83 -0.24
N PRO A 212 -9.03 -15.28 -1.40
CA PRO A 212 -9.53 -13.99 -1.83
C PRO A 212 -11.06 -14.00 -1.88
N ALA A 213 -11.69 -12.99 -1.27
CA ALA A 213 -13.13 -12.79 -1.37
C ALA A 213 -13.40 -12.10 -2.71
N TRP A 214 -13.87 -12.86 -3.70
CA TRP A 214 -14.22 -12.30 -5.00
C TRP A 214 -15.68 -11.82 -4.99
N PRO A 215 -15.99 -10.66 -5.58
CA PRO A 215 -17.37 -10.28 -5.83
C PRO A 215 -18.02 -11.32 -6.76
N ASP A 216 -19.26 -11.71 -6.47
CA ASP A 216 -20.05 -12.54 -7.39
C ASP A 216 -20.35 -11.73 -8.68
N GLY A 217 -19.89 -12.21 -9.84
CA GLY A 217 -20.22 -11.58 -11.11
C GLY A 217 -19.16 -11.73 -12.23
N PRO A 218 -19.41 -11.12 -13.41
CA PRO A 218 -18.49 -11.13 -14.54
C PRO A 218 -17.13 -10.52 -14.21
N LEU A 219 -17.12 -9.41 -13.45
CA LEU A 219 -15.90 -8.72 -13.01
C LEU A 219 -15.07 -9.62 -12.06
N GLY A 220 -15.73 -10.32 -11.13
CA GLY A 220 -15.08 -11.29 -10.24
C GLY A 220 -14.44 -12.46 -10.98
N ARG A 221 -15.03 -12.92 -12.10
CA ARG A 221 -14.43 -13.95 -12.97
C ARG A 221 -13.20 -13.46 -13.72
N VAL A 222 -13.19 -12.20 -14.19
CA VAL A 222 -12.04 -11.59 -14.87
C VAL A 222 -10.89 -11.34 -13.87
N LEU A 223 -11.21 -10.85 -12.67
CA LEU A 223 -10.23 -10.64 -11.59
C LEU A 223 -9.64 -11.98 -11.11
N SER A 224 -10.48 -13.01 -10.93
CA SER A 224 -10.03 -14.38 -10.61
C SER A 224 -9.12 -14.95 -11.70
N ALA A 225 -9.46 -14.75 -12.98
CA ALA A 225 -8.61 -15.19 -14.10
C ALA A 225 -7.26 -14.46 -14.16
N THR A 226 -7.22 -13.19 -13.73
CA THR A 226 -6.01 -12.36 -13.71
C THR A 226 -5.10 -12.75 -12.54
N VAL A 227 -5.68 -13.03 -11.38
CA VAL A 227 -4.93 -13.54 -10.20
C VAL A 227 -4.53 -15.00 -10.36
N GLY A 228 -5.30 -15.81 -11.10
CA GLY A 228 -4.87 -17.15 -11.52
C GLY A 228 -3.56 -17.14 -12.32
N ARG A 229 -3.21 -16.02 -12.96
CA ARG A 229 -1.91 -15.82 -13.62
C ARG A 229 -0.79 -15.37 -12.68
N LEU A 230 -1.13 -14.76 -11.55
CA LEU A 230 -0.17 -14.37 -10.50
C LEU A 230 0.26 -15.56 -9.63
N GLY A 231 -0.32 -16.75 -9.83
CA GLY A 231 -0.01 -17.95 -9.07
C GLY A 231 -0.58 -17.92 -7.66
N GLU A 232 -1.05 -19.06 -7.18
CA GLU A 232 -1.53 -19.19 -5.81
C GLU A 232 -0.40 -18.90 -4.81
N PRO A 233 -0.70 -18.23 -3.68
CA PRO A 233 0.28 -18.01 -2.64
C PRO A 233 0.79 -19.37 -2.09
N PRO A 234 2.10 -19.50 -1.83
CA PRO A 234 2.68 -20.78 -1.44
C PRO A 234 2.16 -21.21 -0.07
N GLN A 235 1.73 -22.46 0.05
CA GLN A 235 1.32 -23.05 1.34
C GLN A 235 2.53 -23.49 2.19
N SER A 236 3.72 -23.51 1.59
CA SER A 236 4.96 -23.78 2.28
C SER A 236 6.14 -23.05 1.64
N LEU A 237 7.09 -22.64 2.48
CA LEU A 237 8.33 -22.00 2.09
C LEU A 237 9.50 -22.91 2.46
N PRO A 238 10.34 -23.30 1.49
CA PRO A 238 11.57 -24.00 1.82
C PRO A 238 12.56 -23.00 2.43
N VAL A 239 13.22 -23.41 3.50
CA VAL A 239 14.24 -22.62 4.20
C VAL A 239 15.51 -23.45 4.33
N PRO A 240 16.70 -22.84 4.17
CA PRO A 240 17.96 -23.58 4.11
C PRO A 240 18.38 -24.16 5.47
N ASP A 241 17.96 -23.53 6.56
CA ASP A 241 18.36 -23.84 7.93
C ASP A 241 17.34 -23.32 8.95
N GLU A 242 17.51 -23.75 10.20
CA GLU A 242 16.66 -23.38 11.35
C GLU A 242 16.73 -21.88 11.65
N GLU A 243 17.90 -21.25 11.51
CA GLU A 243 18.09 -19.81 11.73
C GLU A 243 17.24 -18.98 10.76
N THR A 244 17.24 -19.35 9.47
CA THR A 244 16.41 -18.70 8.46
C THR A 244 14.92 -18.96 8.72
N CYS A 245 14.56 -20.19 9.10
CA CYS A 245 13.19 -20.53 9.49
C CYS A 245 12.69 -19.60 10.59
N ASP A 246 13.48 -19.43 11.65
CA ASP A 246 13.15 -18.58 12.79
C ASP A 246 13.07 -17.10 12.42
N ALA A 247 13.99 -16.60 11.61
CA ALA A 247 13.98 -15.22 11.15
C ALA A 247 12.71 -14.91 10.34
N VAL A 248 12.36 -15.77 9.39
CA VAL A 248 11.15 -15.62 8.56
C VAL A 248 9.88 -15.76 9.39
N ALA A 249 9.81 -16.79 10.24
CA ALA A 249 8.65 -17.01 11.12
C ALA A 249 8.40 -15.81 12.03
N THR A 250 9.46 -15.32 12.70
CA THR A 250 9.38 -14.17 13.60
C THR A 250 8.88 -12.92 12.87
N ARG A 251 9.34 -12.68 11.64
CA ARG A 251 8.90 -11.52 10.84
C ARG A 251 7.42 -11.61 10.50
N LEU A 252 6.96 -12.77 10.04
CA LEU A 252 5.56 -12.99 9.64
C LEU A 252 4.62 -13.00 10.85
N GLU A 253 5.03 -13.59 11.97
CA GLU A 253 4.28 -13.54 13.23
C GLU A 253 4.15 -12.12 13.78
N ARG A 254 5.24 -11.33 13.74
CA ARG A 254 5.19 -9.90 14.11
C ARG A 254 4.22 -9.14 13.22
N PHE A 255 4.20 -9.42 11.91
CA PHE A 255 3.22 -8.84 10.99
C PHE A 255 1.79 -9.20 11.41
N LEU A 256 1.51 -10.48 11.64
CA LEU A 256 0.17 -10.95 12.02
C LEU A 256 -0.31 -10.33 13.34
N ALA A 257 0.59 -10.17 14.31
CA ALA A 257 0.27 -9.59 15.62
C ALA A 257 -0.17 -8.12 15.56
N VAL A 258 0.30 -7.34 14.57
CA VAL A 258 -0.04 -5.92 14.43
C VAL A 258 -1.09 -5.63 13.36
N TYR A 259 -1.37 -6.60 12.48
CA TYR A 259 -2.29 -6.41 11.35
C TYR A 259 -3.77 -6.61 11.72
N GLU A 260 -4.07 -7.38 12.76
CA GLU A 260 -5.45 -7.60 13.19
C GLU A 260 -5.98 -6.44 14.05
N PRO A 261 -7.27 -6.06 13.90
CA PRO A 261 -7.88 -5.02 14.73
C PRO A 261 -7.77 -5.36 16.22
N THR A 262 -7.24 -4.43 17.01
CA THR A 262 -7.07 -4.60 18.47
C THR A 262 -8.38 -4.45 19.24
N THR A 263 -9.41 -3.85 18.64
CA THR A 263 -10.72 -3.61 19.26
C THR A 263 -11.67 -4.81 19.23
N ARG A 264 -11.25 -5.98 18.72
CA ARG A 264 -12.07 -7.21 18.68
C ARG A 264 -12.10 -8.04 19.96
N ALA A 265 -11.39 -7.64 21.02
CA ALA A 265 -11.29 -8.43 22.25
C ALA A 265 -12.49 -8.30 23.23
N SER A 266 -13.69 -7.88 22.78
CA SER A 266 -14.85 -7.69 23.68
C SER A 266 -16.21 -7.98 23.03
N GLY A 267 -16.31 -9.03 22.21
CA GLY A 267 -17.57 -9.52 21.64
C GLY A 267 -17.73 -11.02 21.84
#